data_AF-A0A2E8U5H5-F1
#
_entry.id   AF-A0A2E8U5H5-F1
#
_cell.length_a   1.000
_cell.length_b   1.000
_cell.length_c   1.000
_cell.angle_alpha   90.00
_cell.angle_beta   90.00
_cell.angle_gamma   90.00
#
_symmetry.space_group_name_H-M   'P 1'
#
loop_
_entity.id
_entity.type
_entity.pdbx_description
1 polymer ?
#
loop_
_entity_poly.entity_id
_entity_poly.type
_entity_poly.pdbx_seq_one_letter_code
_entity_poly.pdbx_strand_id
1 'polypeptide(L)'
;MYSTLAGFVEPGESLEEAVAREVFEEASLSVTDVTYMASQPWPFPASLMLGYRAKATSTEISIDNEELADARWFNPEEIARFGEWGADIPDDMPRLPRRDSIARWLIETWLRDVCV
;
A
#
# COMPACT_ATOMS: atom_id res chain seq x y z
N MET A 1 5.18 -6.21 9.58
CA MET A 1 5.06 -4.81 9.07
C MET A 1 4.09 -4.86 7.91
N TYR A 2 3.14 -3.93 7.82
CA TYR A 2 2.24 -3.83 6.66
C TYR A 2 2.53 -2.53 5.94
N SER A 3 2.52 -2.59 4.60
CA SER A 3 2.73 -1.46 3.69
C SER A 3 1.63 -1.45 2.63
N THR A 4 1.59 -0.40 1.83
CA THR A 4 0.83 -0.40 0.57
C THR A 4 1.42 -1.42 -0.41
N LEU A 5 0.56 -2.01 -1.25
CA LEU A 5 0.95 -2.82 -2.41
C LEU A 5 1.77 -1.98 -3.40
N ALA A 6 2.69 -2.61 -4.13
CA ALA A 6 3.52 -1.90 -5.10
C ALA A 6 4.26 -2.87 -6.04
N GLY A 7 4.18 -2.58 -7.34
CA GLY A 7 5.03 -3.23 -8.32
C GLY A 7 5.49 -2.28 -9.44
N PHE A 8 6.10 -2.86 -10.46
CA PHE A 8 6.69 -2.11 -11.56
C PHE A 8 5.66 -1.85 -12.65
N VAL A 9 5.81 -0.72 -13.34
CA VAL A 9 5.03 -0.45 -14.55
C VAL A 9 5.60 -1.27 -15.72
N GLU A 10 4.73 -1.98 -16.42
CA GLU A 10 5.04 -2.78 -17.59
C GLU A 10 5.00 -1.98 -18.91
N PRO A 11 5.66 -2.46 -19.97
CA PRO A 11 5.58 -1.81 -21.28
C PRO A 11 4.16 -1.85 -21.86
N GLY A 12 3.60 -0.67 -22.13
CA GLY A 12 2.32 -0.53 -22.85
C GLY A 12 1.11 -0.32 -21.95
N GLU A 13 1.28 -0.28 -20.63
CA GLU A 13 0.23 0.11 -19.69
C GLU A 13 0.38 1.57 -19.24
N SER A 14 -0.75 2.19 -18.91
CA SER A 14 -0.83 3.43 -18.15
C SER A 14 -0.49 3.17 -16.67
N LEU A 15 -0.23 4.24 -15.92
CA LEU A 15 0.07 4.12 -14.49
C LEU A 15 -1.16 3.61 -13.71
N GLU A 16 -2.36 3.98 -14.15
CA GLU A 16 -3.61 3.52 -13.59
C GLU A 16 -3.86 2.03 -13.87
N GLU A 17 -3.51 1.55 -15.07
CA GLU A 17 -3.54 0.12 -15.42
C GLU A 17 -2.54 -0.66 -14.57
N ALA A 18 -1.33 -0.14 -14.36
CA ALA A 18 -0.33 -0.77 -13.48
C ALA A 18 -0.87 -0.94 -12.05
N VAL A 19 -1.48 0.11 -11.48
CA VAL A 19 -2.11 0.02 -10.15
C VAL A 19 -3.22 -1.03 -10.12
N ALA A 20 -4.07 -1.08 -11.15
CA ALA A 20 -5.15 -2.05 -11.21
C ALA A 20 -4.66 -3.49 -11.35
N ARG A 21 -3.62 -3.71 -12.15
CA ARG A 21 -2.98 -5.01 -12.36
C ARG A 21 -2.30 -5.49 -11.09
N GLU A 22 -1.41 -4.70 -10.48
CA GLU A 22 -0.66 -5.09 -9.28
C GLU A 22 -1.58 -5.41 -8.10
N VAL A 23 -2.65 -4.61 -7.89
CA VAL A 23 -3.62 -4.90 -6.83
C VAL A 23 -4.40 -6.19 -7.11
N PHE A 24 -4.65 -6.51 -8.37
CA PHE A 24 -5.30 -7.76 -8.76
C PHE A 24 -4.38 -8.96 -8.61
N GLU A 25 -3.12 -8.86 -9.04
CA GLU A 25 -2.12 -9.92 -8.95
C GLU A 25 -1.80 -10.26 -7.49
N GLU A 26 -1.54 -9.25 -6.66
CA GLU A 26 -1.10 -9.48 -5.28
C GLU A 26 -2.25 -9.83 -4.31
N ALA A 27 -3.47 -9.31 -4.55
CA ALA A 27 -4.57 -9.42 -3.59
C ALA A 27 -5.91 -9.91 -4.18
N SER A 28 -5.98 -10.20 -5.49
CA SER A 28 -7.22 -10.60 -6.20
C SER A 28 -8.35 -9.56 -6.12
N LEU A 29 -8.00 -8.27 -5.99
CA LEU A 29 -8.96 -7.18 -5.86
C LEU A 29 -9.04 -6.34 -7.14
N SER A 30 -10.24 -6.18 -7.69
CA SER A 30 -10.50 -5.18 -8.73
C SER A 30 -10.71 -3.79 -8.11
N VAL A 31 -10.09 -2.76 -8.69
CA VAL A 31 -10.14 -1.38 -8.19
C VAL A 31 -10.73 -0.39 -9.19
N THR A 32 -11.20 0.73 -8.65
CA THR A 32 -11.77 1.89 -9.36
C THR A 32 -11.21 3.18 -8.76
N ASP A 33 -11.53 4.34 -9.35
CA ASP A 33 -11.15 5.66 -8.84
C ASP A 33 -9.63 5.82 -8.58
N VAL A 34 -8.80 5.26 -9.47
CA VAL A 34 -7.34 5.32 -9.34
C VAL A 34 -6.87 6.78 -9.50
N THR A 35 -6.35 7.35 -8.41
CA THR A 35 -6.02 8.77 -8.30
C THR A 35 -4.58 8.94 -7.86
N TYR A 36 -3.79 9.65 -8.67
CA TYR A 36 -2.41 10.01 -8.32
C TYR A 36 -2.37 10.94 -7.11
N MET A 37 -1.42 10.71 -6.20
CA MET A 37 -1.28 11.49 -4.97
C MET A 37 0.07 12.19 -4.86
N ALA A 38 1.18 11.48 -5.13
CA ALA A 38 2.53 12.00 -4.94
C ALA A 38 3.57 11.12 -5.65
N SER A 39 4.81 11.60 -5.72
CA SER A 39 5.95 10.81 -6.17
C SER A 39 7.11 10.92 -5.19
N GLN A 40 7.92 9.87 -5.09
CA GLN A 40 9.13 9.84 -4.27
C GLN A 40 10.26 9.12 -5.02
N PRO A 41 11.47 9.70 -5.12
CA PRO A 41 12.63 8.96 -5.62
C PRO A 41 13.01 7.85 -4.64
N TRP A 42 13.23 6.65 -5.15
CA TRP A 42 13.67 5.49 -4.37
C TRP A 42 15.05 5.01 -4.86
N PRO A 43 16.12 5.28 -4.10
CA PRO A 43 17.49 5.23 -4.61
C PRO A 43 18.07 3.81 -4.84
N PHE A 44 17.32 2.75 -4.54
CA PHE A 44 17.82 1.37 -4.69
C PHE A 44 16.76 0.46 -5.33
N PRO A 45 16.94 -0.03 -6.57
CA PRO A 45 18.11 0.11 -7.45
C PRO A 45 18.21 1.46 -8.20
N ALA A 46 17.08 2.10 -8.53
CA ALA A 46 16.93 3.49 -9.03
C ALA A 46 15.49 3.64 -9.55
N SER A 47 14.52 3.65 -8.64
CA SER A 47 13.10 3.69 -8.99
C SER A 47 12.49 5.06 -8.68
N LEU A 48 11.43 5.43 -9.40
CA LEU A 48 10.54 6.52 -9.01
C LEU A 48 9.24 5.90 -8.51
N MET A 49 8.96 6.03 -7.22
CA MET A 49 7.69 5.58 -6.66
C MET A 49 6.62 6.59 -7.00
N LEU A 50 5.50 6.12 -7.52
CA LEU A 50 4.33 6.93 -7.85
C LEU A 50 3.18 6.43 -6.97
N GLY A 51 2.78 7.25 -6.01
CA GLY A 51 1.78 6.91 -5.01
C GLY A 51 0.38 7.18 -5.51
N TYR A 52 -0.49 6.18 -5.42
CA TYR A 52 -1.89 6.25 -5.81
C TYR A 52 -2.81 5.93 -4.65
N ARG A 53 -4.06 6.38 -4.77
CA ARG A 53 -5.20 5.83 -4.04
C ARG A 53 -6.15 5.19 -5.03
N ALA A 54 -6.76 4.09 -4.63
CA ALA A 54 -7.75 3.40 -5.41
C ALA A 54 -8.83 2.84 -4.48
N LYS A 55 -10.01 2.56 -5.03
CA LYS A 55 -11.15 2.00 -4.31
C LYS A 55 -11.41 0.58 -4.79
N ALA A 56 -11.24 -0.39 -3.89
CA ALA A 56 -11.61 -1.77 -4.18
C ALA A 56 -13.13 -1.92 -4.38
N THR A 57 -13.49 -2.83 -5.28
CA THR A 57 -14.87 -3.14 -5.64
C THR A 57 -15.45 -4.30 -4.83
N SER A 58 -14.60 -5.05 -4.12
CA SER A 58 -14.95 -6.12 -3.20
C SER A 58 -14.03 -6.09 -1.96
N THR A 59 -14.32 -6.91 -0.97
CA THR A 59 -13.48 -7.09 0.23
C THR A 59 -12.85 -8.49 0.32
N GLU A 60 -13.09 -9.35 -0.67
CA GLU A 60 -12.57 -10.72 -0.69
C GLU A 60 -11.12 -10.70 -1.16
N ILE A 61 -10.19 -10.95 -0.23
CA ILE A 61 -8.76 -11.03 -0.52
C ILE A 61 -8.37 -12.48 -0.79
N SER A 62 -7.57 -12.68 -1.83
CA SER A 62 -6.86 -13.94 -2.08
C SER A 62 -5.43 -13.62 -2.50
N ILE A 63 -4.46 -14.23 -1.82
CA ILE A 63 -3.03 -14.05 -2.08
C ILE A 63 -2.41 -15.35 -2.59
N ASP A 64 -1.47 -15.26 -3.52
CA ASP A 64 -0.77 -16.43 -4.08
C ASP A 64 0.44 -16.89 -3.23
N ASN A 65 0.68 -16.25 -2.07
CA ASN A 65 1.79 -16.52 -1.13
C ASN A 65 3.23 -16.45 -1.71
N GLU A 66 3.41 -16.26 -3.02
CA GLU A 66 4.73 -16.12 -3.64
C GLU A 66 5.35 -14.74 -3.35
N GLU A 67 4.54 -13.68 -3.36
CA GLU A 67 5.01 -12.30 -3.15
C GLU A 67 4.63 -11.72 -1.77
N LEU A 68 3.41 -12.01 -1.30
CA LEU A 68 2.91 -11.53 -0.02
C LEU A 68 2.77 -12.68 0.98
N ALA A 69 3.27 -12.47 2.19
CA ALA A 69 3.03 -13.38 3.31
C ALA A 69 1.62 -13.20 3.91
N ASP A 70 1.03 -12.01 3.79
CA ASP A 70 -0.28 -11.68 4.32
C ASP A 70 -0.82 -10.38 3.70
N ALA A 71 -2.14 -10.29 3.52
CA ALA A 71 -2.84 -9.10 3.07
C ALA A 71 -4.18 -8.97 3.80
N ARG A 72 -4.46 -7.78 4.36
CA ARG A 72 -5.63 -7.55 5.22
C ARG A 72 -6.23 -6.17 5.02
N TRP A 73 -7.53 -6.09 5.26
CA TRP A 73 -8.23 -4.83 5.50
C TRP A 73 -7.97 -4.35 6.93
N PHE A 74 -7.70 -3.06 7.07
CA PHE A 74 -7.58 -2.39 8.37
C PHE A 74 -8.47 -1.15 8.39
N ASN A 75 -9.19 -0.95 9.49
CA ASN A 75 -9.90 0.28 9.74
C ASN A 75 -8.95 1.37 10.28
N PRO A 76 -9.34 2.65 10.25
CA PRO A 76 -8.46 3.74 10.69
C PRO A 76 -8.00 3.61 12.16
N GLU A 77 -8.86 3.10 13.05
CA GLU A 77 -8.56 2.94 14.47
C GLU A 77 -7.52 1.83 14.71
N GLU A 78 -7.53 0.78 13.89
CA GLU A 78 -6.51 -0.27 13.91
C GLU A 78 -5.16 0.28 13.49
N ILE A 79 -5.10 1.00 12.37
CA ILE A 79 -3.84 1.57 11.86
C ILE A 79 -3.26 2.57 12.87
N ALA A 80 -4.09 3.38 13.54
CA ALA A 80 -3.65 4.32 14.56
C ALA A 80 -2.97 3.64 15.77
N ARG A 81 -3.19 2.34 15.97
CA ARG A 81 -2.56 1.54 17.05
C ARG A 81 -1.32 0.78 16.58
N PHE A 82 -0.96 0.83 15.31
CA PHE A 82 0.24 0.13 14.82
C PHE A 82 1.49 0.72 15.45
N GLY A 83 2.48 -0.15 15.68
CA GLY A 83 3.79 0.27 16.14
C GLY A 83 4.60 1.00 15.07
N GLU A 84 5.62 1.74 15.51
CA GLU A 84 6.58 2.34 14.59
C GLU A 84 7.56 1.29 14.04
N TRP A 85 8.07 1.56 12.84
CA TRP A 85 9.16 0.75 12.28
C TRP A 85 10.39 0.81 13.20
N GLY A 86 10.96 -0.35 13.52
CA GLY A 86 12.12 -0.46 14.42
C GLY A 86 11.80 -0.32 15.91
N ALA A 87 10.52 -0.23 16.30
CA ALA A 87 10.13 -0.22 17.70
C ALA A 87 10.31 -1.60 18.35
N ASP A 88 10.77 -1.59 19.60
CA ASP A 88 10.86 -2.77 20.48
C ASP A 88 9.47 -3.10 21.06
N ILE A 89 8.68 -3.81 20.27
CA ILE A 89 7.32 -4.26 20.59
C ILE A 89 7.17 -5.73 20.17
N PRO A 90 6.17 -6.47 20.69
CA PRO A 90 5.92 -7.86 20.30
C PRO A 90 5.87 -8.09 18.78
N ASP A 91 6.38 -9.22 18.32
CA ASP A 91 6.50 -9.53 16.89
C ASP A 91 5.17 -9.64 16.16
N ASP A 92 4.13 -10.10 16.87
CA ASP A 92 2.75 -10.21 16.38
C ASP A 92 2.04 -8.85 16.26
N MET A 93 2.64 -7.77 16.81
CA MET A 93 2.07 -6.44 16.70
C MET A 93 2.40 -5.82 15.32
N PRO A 94 1.38 -5.42 14.54
CA PRO A 94 1.60 -4.78 13.26
C PRO A 94 2.35 -3.46 13.42
N ARG A 95 3.21 -3.18 12.43
CA ARG A 95 4.07 -2.01 12.38
C ARG A 95 3.83 -1.26 11.08
N LEU A 96 3.87 0.06 11.15
CA LEU A 96 3.83 0.95 10.00
C LEU A 96 5.17 0.96 9.23
N PRO A 97 5.15 1.38 7.96
CA PRO A 97 6.38 1.65 7.22
C PRO A 97 7.16 2.83 7.83
N ARG A 98 8.43 2.96 7.42
CA ARG A 98 9.30 4.07 7.83
C ARG A 98 8.69 5.42 7.49
N ARG A 99 8.89 6.42 8.37
CA ARG A 99 8.38 7.79 8.22
C ARG A 99 8.83 8.53 6.97
N ASP A 100 9.97 8.15 6.42
CA ASP A 100 10.52 8.71 5.19
C ASP A 100 10.01 8.02 3.92
N SER A 101 9.12 7.02 4.01
CA SER A 101 8.59 6.30 2.84
C SER A 101 7.30 6.91 2.29
N ILE A 102 7.09 6.81 0.98
CA ILE A 102 5.83 7.21 0.33
C ILE A 102 4.64 6.37 0.82
N ALA A 103 4.85 5.09 1.15
CA ALA A 103 3.82 4.24 1.73
C ALA A 103 3.30 4.82 3.06
N ARG A 104 4.20 5.25 3.94
CA ARG A 104 3.82 5.93 5.19
C ARG A 104 3.08 7.23 4.92
N TRP A 105 3.54 8.03 3.96
CA TRP A 105 2.88 9.28 3.58
C TRP A 105 1.45 9.07 3.04
N LEU A 106 1.25 8.03 2.22
CA LEU A 106 -0.07 7.67 1.67
C LEU A 106 -1.04 7.26 2.80
N ILE A 107 -0.59 6.40 3.73
CA ILE A 107 -1.36 5.95 4.89
C ILE A 107 -1.75 7.14 5.78
N GLU A 108 -0.79 7.98 6.17
CA GLU A 108 -1.05 9.12 7.06
C GLU A 108 -1.95 10.18 6.43
N THR A 109 -1.84 10.38 5.12
CA THR A 109 -2.75 11.29 4.40
C THR A 109 -4.14 10.68 4.31
N TRP A 110 -4.26 9.36 4.10
CA TRP A 110 -5.57 8.69 4.07
C TRP A 110 -6.27 8.77 5.41
N LEU A 111 -5.56 8.51 6.52
CA LEU A 111 -6.09 8.65 7.88
C LEU A 111 -6.62 10.06 8.16
N ARG A 112 -5.90 11.09 7.71
CA ARG A 112 -6.34 12.49 7.85
C ARG A 112 -7.64 12.79 7.11
N ASP A 113 -7.87 12.16 5.96
CA ASP A 113 -9.04 12.41 5.13
C ASP A 113 -10.29 11.65 5.63
N VAL A 114 -10.12 10.50 6.28
CA VAL A 114 -11.23 9.65 6.75
C VAL A 114 -11.60 9.83 8.22
N CYS A 115 -10.71 10.38 9.05
CA CYS A 115 -10.94 10.60 10.48
C CYS A 115 -11.45 12.02 10.83
N VAL A 116 -12.20 12.66 9.92
CA VAL A 116 -12.82 13.98 10.13
C VAL A 116 -14.02 13.90 11.08
#